data_AF-A0A941BHQ4-F1
#
_entry.id   AF-A0A941BHQ4-F1
#
_cell.length_a   1.000
_cell.length_b   1.000
_cell.length_c   1.000
_cell.angle_alpha   90.00
_cell.angle_beta   90.00
_cell.angle_gamma   90.00
#
_symmetry.space_group_name_H-M   'P 1'
#
loop_
_entity.id
_entity.type
_entity.pdbx_description
1 polymer ?
#
loop_
_entity_poly.entity_id
_entity_poly.type
_entity_poly.pdbx_seq_one_letter_code
_entity_poly.pdbx_strand_id
1 'polypeptide(L)'
;MTSTPKTPNKIPRPPQSTLDLKTQADHLRLKLSVAFTGQADRDVAAVMAVQLEALAELARIGQTHATDAELKALVQRVQQSSSTDEQQLRALKQRLPKA
;
A
#
# COMPACT_ATOMS: atom_id res chain seq x y z
N MET A 1 -56.76 -0.40 -5.34
CA MET A 1 -55.51 -0.88 -4.70
C MET A 1 -54.38 -0.67 -5.68
N THR A 2 -53.70 0.48 -5.61
CA THR A 2 -52.60 0.84 -6.52
C THR A 2 -51.28 0.49 -5.84
N SER A 3 -50.64 -0.60 -6.29
CA SER A 3 -49.30 -0.97 -5.86
C SER A 3 -48.29 -0.01 -6.47
N THR A 4 -47.61 0.76 -5.63
CA THR A 4 -46.46 1.58 -6.03
C THR A 4 -45.26 0.69 -6.39
N PRO A 5 -44.55 0.98 -7.51
CA PRO A 5 -43.36 0.24 -7.87
C PRO A 5 -42.22 0.56 -6.90
N LYS A 6 -41.67 -0.49 -6.28
CA LYS A 6 -40.53 -0.44 -5.36
C LYS A 6 -39.30 0.00 -6.17
N THR A 7 -38.78 1.20 -5.90
CA THR A 7 -37.53 1.69 -6.51
C THR A 7 -36.40 0.68 -6.30
N PRO A 8 -35.60 0.35 -7.34
CA PRO A 8 -34.51 -0.60 -7.20
C PRO A 8 -33.50 -0.03 -6.19
N ASN A 9 -33.17 -0.86 -5.21
CA ASN A 9 -32.25 -0.57 -4.12
C ASN A 9 -30.87 -0.23 -4.73
N LYS A 10 -30.50 1.05 -4.80
CA LYS A 10 -29.18 1.48 -5.28
C LYS A 10 -28.16 1.06 -4.22
N ILE A 11 -27.32 0.08 -4.55
CA ILE A 11 -26.14 -0.24 -3.74
C ILE A 11 -25.29 1.04 -3.68
N PRO A 12 -25.01 1.59 -2.49
CA PRO A 12 -24.20 2.80 -2.37
C PRO A 12 -22.81 2.59 -2.98
N ARG A 13 -22.34 3.56 -3.77
CA ARG A 13 -20.96 3.54 -4.28
C ARG A 13 -20.00 3.63 -3.08
N PRO A 14 -18.92 2.83 -3.04
CA PRO A 14 -17.92 2.95 -1.97
C PRO A 14 -17.30 4.36 -1.95
N PRO A 15 -16.88 4.86 -0.77
CA PRO A 15 -16.23 6.15 -0.65
C PRO A 15 -14.88 6.16 -1.37
N GLN A 16 -14.38 7.36 -1.71
CA GLN A 16 -13.12 7.53 -2.45
C GLN A 16 -11.94 6.88 -1.73
N SER A 17 -11.88 6.96 -0.40
CA SER A 17 -10.84 6.30 0.41
C SER A 17 -10.80 4.78 0.19
N THR A 18 -11.95 4.12 0.04
CA THR A 18 -12.03 2.69 -0.26
C THR A 18 -11.58 2.40 -1.69
N LEU A 19 -11.88 3.27 -2.65
CA LEU A 19 -11.40 3.14 -4.03
C LEU A 19 -9.88 3.32 -4.12
N ASP A 20 -9.31 4.28 -3.39
CA ASP A 20 -7.86 4.54 -3.32
C ASP A 20 -7.14 3.33 -2.70
N LEU A 21 -7.64 2.81 -1.57
CA LEU A 21 -7.11 1.60 -0.94
C LEU A 21 -7.18 0.38 -1.87
N LYS A 22 -8.31 0.20 -2.56
CA LYS A 22 -8.48 -0.91 -3.51
C LYS A 22 -7.48 -0.80 -4.66
N THR A 23 -7.38 0.38 -5.25
CA THR A 23 -6.44 0.65 -6.36
C THR A 23 -5.01 0.33 -5.93
N GLN A 24 -4.63 0.73 -4.71
CA GLN A 24 -3.29 0.47 -4.25
C GLN A 24 -3.03 -0.99 -3.86
N ALA A 25 -4.02 -1.68 -3.30
CA ALA A 25 -3.93 -3.12 -3.09
C ALA A 25 -3.75 -3.88 -4.41
N ASP A 26 -4.46 -3.46 -5.47
CA ASP A 26 -4.33 -4.04 -6.81
C ASP A 26 -2.94 -3.76 -7.40
N HIS A 27 -2.42 -2.53 -7.27
CA HIS A 27 -1.05 -2.20 -7.68
C HIS A 27 0.00 -3.02 -6.94
N LEU A 28 -0.16 -3.20 -5.62
CA LEU A 28 0.75 -4.04 -4.83
C LEU A 28 0.79 -5.46 -5.36
N ARG A 29 -0.39 -6.03 -5.60
CA ARG A 29 -0.52 -7.41 -6.07
C ARG A 29 0.19 -7.61 -7.40
N LEU A 30 0.18 -6.61 -8.28
CA LEU A 30 0.94 -6.64 -9.53
C LEU A 30 2.46 -6.54 -9.27
N LYS A 31 2.89 -5.60 -8.41
CA LYS A 31 4.31 -5.36 -8.09
C LYS A 31 4.98 -6.49 -7.32
N LEU A 32 4.22 -7.30 -6.58
CA LEU A 32 4.74 -8.48 -5.87
C LEU A 32 5.16 -9.62 -6.81
N SER A 33 5.03 -9.45 -8.13
CA SER A 33 5.63 -10.32 -9.15
C SER A 33 7.16 -10.12 -9.23
N VAL A 34 7.85 -10.26 -8.10
CA VAL A 34 9.30 -10.10 -8.00
C VAL A 34 9.97 -11.27 -8.72
N ALA A 35 10.89 -10.98 -9.65
CA ALA A 35 11.71 -11.98 -10.30
C ALA A 35 12.81 -12.45 -9.33
N PHE A 36 12.64 -13.66 -8.78
CA PHE A 36 13.62 -14.27 -7.88
C PHE A 36 14.86 -14.71 -8.66
N THR A 37 16.04 -14.32 -8.17
CA THR A 37 17.33 -14.62 -8.79
C THR A 37 18.05 -15.78 -8.13
N GLY A 38 17.54 -16.31 -7.02
CA GLY A 38 18.18 -17.37 -6.24
C GLY A 38 19.31 -16.86 -5.33
N GLN A 39 19.48 -15.53 -5.22
CA GLN A 39 20.38 -14.91 -4.27
C GLN A 39 19.54 -14.26 -3.17
N ALA A 40 19.54 -14.86 -1.97
CA ALA A 40 18.65 -14.49 -0.87
C ALA A 40 18.68 -12.98 -0.58
N ASP A 41 19.86 -12.37 -0.49
CA ASP A 41 19.98 -10.94 -0.17
C ASP A 41 19.34 -10.05 -1.25
N ARG A 42 19.48 -10.43 -2.53
CA ARG A 42 18.89 -9.68 -3.66
C ARG A 42 17.38 -9.85 -3.70
N ASP A 43 16.91 -11.08 -3.47
CA ASP A 43 15.49 -11.42 -3.48
C ASP A 43 14.76 -10.73 -2.31
N VAL A 44 15.34 -10.76 -1.11
CA VAL A 44 14.84 -10.03 0.05
C VAL A 44 14.85 -8.53 -0.22
N ALA A 45 15.94 -7.97 -0.76
CA ALA A 45 16.01 -6.54 -1.06
C ALA A 45 15.02 -6.11 -2.16
N ALA A 46 14.66 -7.00 -3.09
CA ALA A 46 13.65 -6.75 -4.10
C ALA A 46 12.24 -6.74 -3.50
N VAL A 47 11.91 -7.72 -2.65
CA VAL A 47 10.62 -7.79 -1.95
C VAL A 47 10.46 -6.63 -0.97
N MET A 48 11.48 -6.31 -0.18
CA MET A 48 11.45 -5.18 0.77
C MET A 48 11.18 -3.85 0.06
N ALA A 49 11.73 -3.64 -1.13
CA ALA A 49 11.50 -2.39 -1.86
C ALA A 49 10.02 -2.21 -2.23
N VAL A 50 9.36 -3.27 -2.68
CA VAL A 50 7.92 -3.25 -3.00
C VAL A 50 7.08 -3.02 -1.74
N GLN A 51 7.43 -3.68 -0.62
CA GLN A 51 6.73 -3.54 0.66
C GLN A 51 6.87 -2.12 1.25
N LEU A 52 8.06 -1.51 1.19
CA LEU A 52 8.27 -0.15 1.71
C LEU A 52 7.51 0.90 0.89
N GLU A 53 7.47 0.75 -0.43
CA GLU A 53 6.66 1.60 -1.31
C GLU A 53 5.16 1.47 -0.98
N ALA A 54 4.70 0.24 -0.71
CA ALA A 54 3.33 -0.02 -0.29
C ALA A 54 2.95 0.72 0.99
N LEU A 55 3.82 0.63 2.00
CA LEU A 55 3.62 1.27 3.28
C LEU A 55 3.59 2.80 3.15
N ALA A 56 4.43 3.38 2.30
CA ALA A 56 4.43 4.81 2.04
C ALA A 56 3.08 5.29 1.46
N GLU A 57 2.52 4.57 0.48
CA GLU A 57 1.24 4.95 -0.11
C GLU A 57 0.06 4.70 0.83
N LEU A 58 0.04 3.58 1.55
CA LEU A 58 -0.96 3.33 2.60
C LEU A 58 -0.92 4.43 3.66
N ALA A 59 0.28 4.89 4.03
CA ALA A 59 0.41 5.99 4.96
C ALA A 59 -0.12 7.30 4.38
N ARG A 60 0.12 7.60 3.11
CA ARG A 60 -0.44 8.77 2.42
C ARG A 60 -1.96 8.76 2.42
N ILE A 61 -2.57 7.62 2.08
CA ILE A 61 -4.03 7.42 2.10
C ILE A 61 -4.55 7.58 3.53
N GLY A 62 -3.91 6.96 4.51
CA GLY A 62 -4.27 7.05 5.92
C GLY A 62 -4.20 8.49 6.46
N GLN A 63 -3.17 9.27 6.12
CA GLN A 63 -3.09 10.68 6.53
C GLN A 63 -4.19 11.53 5.92
N THR A 64 -4.58 11.22 4.68
CA THR A 64 -5.63 11.96 3.97
C THR A 64 -7.02 11.64 4.52
N HIS A 65 -7.30 10.35 4.75
CA HIS A 65 -8.66 9.85 4.94
C HIS A 65 -8.97 9.32 6.35
N ALA A 66 -7.96 9.01 7.17
CA ALA A 66 -8.21 8.52 8.52
C ALA A 66 -8.80 9.63 9.40
N THR A 67 -9.92 9.29 10.04
CA THR A 67 -10.63 10.14 11.00
C THR A 67 -10.25 9.83 12.44
N ASP A 68 -9.79 8.60 12.71
CA ASP A 68 -9.32 8.20 14.03
C ASP A 68 -7.90 8.74 14.30
N ALA A 69 -7.73 9.42 15.44
CA ALA A 69 -6.48 10.10 15.77
C ALA A 69 -5.34 9.12 16.08
N GLU A 70 -5.63 7.98 16.73
CA GLU A 70 -4.63 6.97 17.04
C GLU A 70 -4.12 6.28 15.78
N LEU A 71 -5.04 5.96 14.85
CA LEU A 71 -4.69 5.41 13.54
C LEU A 71 -3.86 6.40 12.73
N LYS A 72 -4.19 7.69 12.76
CA LYS A 72 -3.43 8.73 12.06
C LYS A 72 -2.01 8.86 12.62
N ALA A 73 -1.85 8.79 13.94
CA ALA A 73 -0.55 8.79 14.59
C ALA A 73 0.26 7.52 14.29
N LEU A 74 -0.38 6.34 14.26
CA LEU A 74 0.25 5.09 13.84
C LEU A 74 0.77 5.19 12.41
N VAL A 75 -0.08 5.66 11.49
CA VAL A 75 0.27 5.86 10.08
C VAL A 75 1.46 6.80 9.91
N GLN A 76 1.52 7.91 10.66
CA GLN A 76 2.66 8.83 10.62
C GLN A 76 3.97 8.15 11.08
N ARG A 77 3.93 7.37 12.17
CA ARG A 77 5.10 6.60 12.63
C ARG A 77 5.56 5.58 11.60
N VAL A 78 4.63 4.86 10.98
CA VAL A 78 4.92 3.90 9.91
C VAL A 78 5.62 4.59 8.74
N GLN A 79 5.12 5.75 8.29
CA GLN A 79 5.75 6.51 7.20
C GLN A 79 7.18 6.95 7.51
N GLN A 80 7.43 7.42 8.74
CA GLN A 80 8.75 7.87 9.15
C GLN A 80 9.75 6.71 9.19
N SER A 81 9.33 5.57 9.74
CA SER A 81 10.15 4.35 9.77
C SER A 81 10.42 3.86 8.35
N SER A 82 9.38 3.71 7.52
CA SER A 82 9.52 3.15 6.18
C SER A 82 10.37 4.03 5.25
N SER A 83 10.33 5.35 5.42
CA SER A 83 11.21 6.29 4.69
C SER A 83 12.70 6.08 5.07
N THR A 84 12.98 5.87 6.35
CA THR A 84 14.34 5.56 6.83
C THR A 84 14.81 4.22 6.26
N ASP A 85 13.95 3.20 6.32
CA ASP A 85 14.24 1.86 5.79
C ASP A 85 14.45 1.89 4.26
N GLU A 86 13.71 2.74 3.53
CA GLU A 86 13.89 2.89 2.07
C GLU A 86 15.28 3.44 1.73
N GLN A 87 15.75 4.45 2.48
CA GLN A 87 17.08 5.02 2.29
C GLN A 87 18.17 3.98 2.59
N GLN A 88 18.02 3.23 3.67
CA GLN A 88 18.95 2.15 4.02
C GLN A 88 18.96 1.05 2.97
N LEU A 89 17.78 0.61 2.51
CA LEU A 89 17.63 -0.40 1.48
C LEU A 89 18.25 0.04 0.16
N ARG A 90 18.09 1.31 -0.22
CA ARG A 90 18.74 1.89 -1.42
C ARG A 90 20.26 1.81 -1.30
N ALA A 91 20.81 2.14 -0.14
CA ALA A 91 22.25 2.04 0.12
C ALA A 91 22.75 0.58 0.15
N LEU A 92 21.94 -0.37 0.64
CA LEU A 92 22.27 -1.80 0.62
C LEU A 92 22.29 -2.34 -0.82
N LYS A 93 21.27 -2.02 -1.63
CA LYS A 93 21.17 -2.45 -3.03
C LYS A 93 22.38 -2.04 -3.89
N GLN A 94 23.02 -0.90 -3.58
CA GLN A 94 24.24 -0.45 -4.25
C GLN A 94 25.47 -1.29 -3.90
N ARG A 95 25.46 -1.96 -2.74
CA ARG A 95 26.55 -2.78 -2.21
C ARG A 95 26.39 -4.27 -2.52
N LEU A 96 25.18 -4.72 -2.86
CA LEU A 96 24.93 -6.11 -3.23
C LEU A 96 25.64 -6.44 -4.55
N PRO A 97 26.31 -7.60 -4.63
CA PRO A 97 26.98 -8.04 -5.86
C PRO A 97 25.96 -8.11 -7.01
N LYS A 98 26.37 -7.68 -8.20
CA LYS A 98 25.56 -7.85 -9.42
C LYS A 98 25.46 -9.35 -9.73
N ALA A 99 24.28 -9.78 -10.16
CA ALA A 99 24.10 -11.09 -10.75
C ALA A 99 24.86 -11.20 -12.07
#